data_AF-A0A0G1H433-F1
#
_entry.id   AF-A0A0G1H433-F1
#
_cell.length_a   1.000
_cell.length_b   1.000
_cell.length_c   1.000
_cell.angle_alpha   90.00
_cell.angle_beta   90.00
_cell.angle_gamma   90.00
#
_symmetry.space_group_name_H-M   'P 1'
#
loop_
_entity.id
_entity.type
_entity.pdbx_description
1 polymer ?
#
loop_
_entity_poly.entity_id
_entity_poly.type
_entity_poly.pdbx_seq_one_letter_code
_entity_poly.pdbx_strand_id
1 'polypeptide(L)'
;MTKLNAQLPVSVFKEGKHFIAYTPALDLSTSGKTHEQAMARFNEAADIFFEELAKKRHDRRSSVRMGWEKVKKHLAPPSLIAQESRQVEFNAGFYNTQQFANAGH
;
A
#
# COMPACT_ATOMS: atom_id res chain seq x y z
N MET A 1 -11.96 -24.31 1.58
CA MET A 1 -11.67 -22.85 1.61
C MET A 1 -11.50 -22.38 0.18
N THR A 2 -12.24 -21.35 -0.23
CA THR A 2 -12.12 -20.77 -1.58
C THR A 2 -10.84 -19.96 -1.65
N LYS A 3 -9.85 -20.37 -2.45
CA LYS A 3 -8.64 -19.58 -2.68
C LYS A 3 -8.99 -18.40 -3.59
N LEU A 4 -8.79 -17.19 -3.10
CA LEU A 4 -8.98 -15.96 -3.86
C LEU A 4 -7.63 -15.56 -4.45
N ASN A 5 -7.47 -15.69 -5.76
CA ASN A 5 -6.24 -15.30 -6.46
C ASN A 5 -6.39 -13.88 -6.97
N ALA A 6 -5.57 -12.96 -6.46
CA ALA A 6 -5.47 -11.59 -6.93
C ALA A 6 -4.00 -11.25 -7.24
N GLN A 7 -3.78 -10.54 -8.35
CA GLN A 7 -2.47 -9.94 -8.65
C GLN A 7 -2.51 -8.49 -8.20
N LEU A 8 -1.72 -8.14 -7.18
CA LEU A 8 -1.66 -6.80 -6.63
C LEU A 8 -0.36 -6.12 -7.09
N PRO A 9 -0.41 -4.85 -7.54
CA PRO A 9 0.80 -4.09 -7.75
C PRO A 9 1.43 -3.76 -6.38
N VAL A 10 2.68 -4.19 -6.17
CA VAL A 10 3.43 -3.92 -4.92
C VAL A 10 4.68 -3.13 -5.27
N SER A 11 4.83 -1.97 -4.64
CA SER A 11 6.01 -1.11 -4.70
C SER A 11 6.88 -1.39 -3.48
N VAL A 12 8.19 -1.50 -3.65
CA VAL A 12 9.13 -1.61 -2.52
C VAL A 12 10.01 -0.37 -2.45
N PHE A 13 10.02 0.26 -1.28
CA PHE A 13 10.85 1.42 -0.98
C PHE A 13 11.94 1.05 0.02
N LYS A 14 13.07 1.78 -0.03
CA LYS A 14 14.11 1.70 1.00
C LYS A 14 14.04 2.94 1.88
N GLU A 15 13.74 2.75 3.17
CA GLU A 15 13.66 3.81 4.17
C GLU A 15 14.74 3.60 5.23
N GLY A 16 15.84 4.35 5.10
CA GLY A 16 17.01 4.18 5.96
C GLY A 16 17.57 2.76 5.90
N LYS A 17 17.43 2.01 7.01
CA LYS A 17 17.88 0.61 7.17
C LYS A 17 16.77 -0.42 6.92
N HIS A 18 15.57 0.03 6.53
CA HIS A 18 14.40 -0.83 6.34
C HIS A 18 13.94 -0.81 4.88
N PHE A 19 13.19 -1.85 4.52
CA PHE A 19 12.46 -1.99 3.27
C PHE A 19 10.97 -1.92 3.58
N ILE A 20 10.23 -1.14 2.80
CA ILE A 20 8.79 -0.95 2.92
C ILE A 20 8.13 -1.53 1.68
N ALA A 21 7.29 -2.54 1.83
CA ALA A 21 6.43 -3.03 0.76
C ALA A 21 5.07 -2.34 0.89
N TYR A 22 4.56 -1.78 -0.21
CA TYR A 22 3.31 -1.02 -0.24
C TYR A 22 2.49 -1.40 -1.46
N THR A 23 1.18 -1.61 -1.29
CA THR A 23 0.23 -1.69 -2.40
C THR A 23 -0.85 -0.61 -2.28
N PRO A 24 -0.99 0.25 -3.31
CA PRO A 24 -2.12 1.18 -3.38
C PRO A 24 -3.47 0.47 -3.46
N ALA A 25 -3.51 -0.76 -3.96
CA ALA A 25 -4.75 -1.50 -4.18
C ALA A 25 -5.49 -1.82 -2.88
N LEU A 26 -4.77 -1.99 -1.77
CA LEU A 26 -5.35 -2.30 -0.45
C LEU A 26 -5.12 -1.18 0.57
N ASP A 27 -4.40 -0.14 0.18
CA ASP A 27 -3.79 0.82 1.13
C ASP A 27 -3.06 0.09 2.26
N LEU A 28 -2.24 -0.89 1.88
CA LEU A 28 -1.54 -1.78 2.80
C LEU A 28 -0.02 -1.62 2.65
N SER A 29 0.66 -1.38 3.76
CA SER A 29 2.12 -1.33 3.84
C SER A 29 2.67 -2.24 4.95
N THR A 30 3.82 -2.85 4.69
CA THR A 30 4.59 -3.61 5.68
C THR A 30 6.06 -3.23 5.59
N SER A 31 6.82 -3.46 6.67
CA SER A 31 8.25 -3.15 6.73
C SER A 31 9.08 -4.35 7.14
N GLY A 32 10.35 -4.36 6.75
CA GLY A 32 11.33 -5.39 7.11
C GLY A 32 12.76 -4.86 7.07
N LYS A 33 13.69 -5.57 7.71
CA LYS A 33 15.14 -5.29 7.62
C LYS A 33 15.73 -5.69 6.27
N THR A 34 15.05 -6.60 5.56
CA THR A 34 15.39 -7.00 4.18
C THR A 34 14.14 -6.92 3.30
N HIS A 35 14.36 -6.91 1.99
CA HIS A 35 13.31 -6.97 0.99
C HIS A 35 12.41 -8.22 1.19
N GLU A 36 13.01 -9.39 1.43
CA GLU A 36 12.31 -10.67 1.61
C GLU A 36 11.44 -10.62 2.87
N GLN A 37 11.94 -10.03 3.96
CA GLN A 37 11.18 -9.91 5.19
C GLN A 37 9.97 -8.98 5.01
N ALA A 38 10.14 -7.85 4.32
CA ALA A 38 9.03 -6.94 4.04
C ALA A 38 7.94 -7.63 3.21
N MET A 39 8.33 -8.40 2.18
CA MET A 39 7.41 -9.15 1.33
C MET A 39 6.75 -10.34 2.03
N ALA A 40 7.47 -11.06 2.91
CA ALA A 40 6.87 -12.13 3.71
C ALA A 40 5.74 -11.58 4.61
N ARG A 41 6.03 -10.48 5.30
CA ARG A 41 5.03 -9.76 6.12
C ARG A 41 3.88 -9.21 5.28
N PHE A 42 4.17 -8.73 4.07
CA PHE A 42 3.14 -8.27 3.15
C PHE A 42 2.14 -9.39 2.83
N ASN A 43 2.63 -10.58 2.52
CA ASN A 43 1.79 -11.73 2.21
C ASN A 43 0.90 -12.12 3.40
N GLU A 44 1.47 -12.17 4.60
CA GLU A 44 0.72 -12.43 5.84
C GLU A 44 -0.36 -11.37 6.09
N ALA A 45 -0.01 -10.09 5.96
CA ALA A 45 -0.94 -8.99 6.19
C ALA A 45 -2.06 -8.96 5.13
N ALA A 46 -1.75 -9.26 3.87
CA ALA A 46 -2.74 -9.37 2.80
C ALA A 46 -3.71 -10.53 3.05
N ASP A 47 -3.20 -11.68 3.52
CA ASP A 47 -4.04 -12.84 3.86
C ASP A 47 -5.02 -12.48 4.99
N ILE A 48 -4.51 -11.89 6.08
CA ILE A 48 -5.35 -11.40 7.20
C ILE A 48 -6.40 -10.40 6.69
N PHE A 49 -6.03 -9.47 5.81
CA PHE A 49 -6.95 -8.49 5.24
C PHE A 49 -8.11 -9.16 4.50
N PHE A 50 -7.81 -10.14 3.64
CA PHE A 50 -8.86 -10.86 2.89
C PHE A 50 -9.68 -11.80 3.78
N GLU A 51 -9.08 -12.43 4.80
CA GLU A 51 -9.80 -13.21 5.79
C GLU A 51 -10.82 -12.34 6.55
N GLU A 52 -10.42 -11.16 7.00
CA GLU A 52 -11.29 -10.23 7.71
C GLU A 52 -12.40 -9.68 6.81
N LEU A 53 -12.08 -9.42 5.53
CA LEU A 53 -13.10 -9.08 4.53
C LEU A 53 -14.12 -10.20 4.29
N ALA A 54 -13.69 -11.46 4.32
CA ALA A 54 -14.59 -12.60 4.16
C ALA A 54 -15.49 -12.79 5.39
N LYS A 55 -14.97 -12.56 6.61
CA LYS A 55 -15.72 -12.65 7.87
C LYS A 55 -16.75 -11.52 7.99
N LYS A 56 -16.36 -10.29 7.66
CA LYS A 56 -17.25 -9.11 7.65
C LYS A 56 -18.09 -9.14 6.38
N ARG A 57 -19.20 -9.89 6.38
CA ARG A 57 -20.14 -10.01 5.25
C ARG A 57 -20.31 -8.66 4.54
N HIS A 58 -19.70 -8.59 3.36
CA HIS A 58 -19.38 -7.44 2.52
C HIS A 58 -20.34 -6.23 2.60
N ASP A 59 -19.87 -5.13 3.22
CA ASP A 59 -20.31 -3.80 2.80
C ASP A 59 -19.68 -3.51 1.43
N ARG A 60 -20.46 -3.70 0.36
CA ARG A 60 -20.05 -3.41 -1.03
C ARG A 60 -19.46 -2.02 -1.22
N ARG A 61 -19.70 -1.07 -0.31
CA ARG A 61 -19.17 0.30 -0.39
C ARG A 61 -17.66 0.39 -0.14
N SER A 62 -17.06 -0.53 0.63
CA SER A 62 -15.63 -0.44 0.96
C SER A 62 -14.73 -0.73 -0.25
N SER A 63 -15.14 -1.68 -1.11
CA SER A 63 -14.42 -2.05 -2.33
C SER A 63 -14.40 -0.93 -3.38
N VAL A 64 -15.49 -0.17 -3.50
CA VAL A 64 -15.56 1.01 -4.39
C VAL A 64 -14.57 2.09 -3.92
N ARG A 65 -14.36 2.21 -2.60
CA ARG A 65 -13.47 3.22 -2.02
C ARG A 65 -11.98 2.94 -2.25
N MET A 66 -11.61 1.70 -2.57
CA MET A 66 -10.23 1.29 -2.88
C MET A 66 -9.93 1.29 -4.39
N GLY A 67 -10.84 1.78 -5.22
CA GLY A 67 -10.66 1.83 -6.68
C GLY A 67 -10.73 0.45 -7.37
N TRP A 68 -11.34 -0.55 -6.73
CA TRP A 68 -11.51 -1.87 -7.35
C TRP A 68 -12.68 -1.85 -8.32
N GLU A 69 -12.43 -2.30 -9.55
CA GLU A 69 -13.43 -2.32 -10.61
C GLU A 69 -14.03 -3.71 -10.78
N LYS A 70 -15.30 -3.77 -11.16
CA LYS A 70 -15.95 -5.02 -11.55
C LYS A 70 -15.63 -5.30 -13.02
N VAL A 71 -14.70 -6.22 -13.26
CA VAL A 71 -14.41 -6.73 -14.59
C VAL A 71 -15.20 -8.03 -14.79
N LYS A 72 -16.29 -7.95 -15.56
CA LYS A 72 -17.26 -9.05 -15.77
C LYS A 72 -17.86 -9.55 -14.44
N LYS A 73 -17.47 -10.75 -13.99
CA LYS A 73 -17.92 -11.39 -12.73
C LYS A 73 -16.88 -11.28 -11.60
N HIS A 74 -15.74 -10.66 -11.85
CA HIS A 74 -14.62 -10.59 -10.91
C HIS A 74 -14.34 -9.15 -10.47
N LEU A 75 -13.84 -9.01 -9.25
CA LEU A 75 -13.30 -7.77 -8.73
C LEU A 75 -11.82 -7.71 -9.15
N ALA A 76 -11.41 -6.66 -9.86
CA ALA A 76 -10.03 -6.43 -10.21
C ALA A 76 -9.46 -5.25 -9.39
N PRO A 77 -8.24 -5.36 -8.87
CA PRO A 77 -7.59 -4.25 -8.19
C PRO A 77 -7.24 -3.12 -9.19
N PRO A 78 -7.06 -1.88 -8.72
CA PRO A 78 -6.52 -0.83 -9.56
C PRO A 78 -5.13 -1.22 -10.08
N SER A 79 -4.85 -0.86 -11.33
CA SER A 79 -3.56 -1.11 -11.97
C SER A 79 -2.60 0.05 -11.72
N LEU A 80 -1.34 -0.25 -11.37
CA LEU A 80 -0.31 0.77 -11.26
C LEU A 80 0.12 1.20 -12.67
N ILE A 81 -0.31 2.38 -13.10
CA ILE A 81 -0.03 2.92 -14.45
C ILE A 81 1.38 3.49 -14.55
N ALA A 82 1.85 4.17 -13.50
CA ALA A 82 3.19 4.72 -13.42
C ALA A 82 3.64 4.87 -11.96
N GLN A 83 4.93 4.73 -11.72
CA GLN A 83 5.59 5.10 -10.47
C GLN A 83 6.85 5.89 -10.82
N GLU A 84 6.91 7.14 -10.34
CA GLU A 84 8.02 8.04 -10.65
C GLU A 84 8.31 8.97 -9.47
N SER A 85 9.58 9.37 -9.33
CA SER A 85 9.97 10.43 -8.41
C SER A 85 9.69 11.78 -9.07
N ARG A 86 8.78 12.58 -8.51
CA ARG A 86 8.57 13.97 -8.93
C ARG A 86 9.17 14.93 -7.91
N GLN A 87 9.92 15.91 -8.41
CA GLN A 87 10.30 17.06 -7.60
C GLN A 87 9.06 17.94 -7.39
N VAL A 88 8.79 18.30 -6.14
CA VAL A 88 7.66 19.16 -5.76
C VAL A 88 8.23 20.38 -5.04
N GLU A 89 7.82 21.56 -5.48
CA GLU A 89 8.09 22.82 -4.79
C GLU A 89 6.90 23.16 -3.89
N PHE A 90 7.17 23.53 -2.64
CA PHE A 90 6.13 23.96 -1.71
C PHE A 90 6.51 25.29 -1.06
N ASN A 91 5.53 26.18 -0.91
CA ASN A 91 5.71 27.44 -0.20
C ASN A 91 5.83 27.17 1.29
N ALA A 92 7.04 27.26 1.83
CA ALA A 92 7.33 27.07 3.26
C ALA A 92 6.79 28.19 4.18
N GLY A 93 5.95 29.09 3.67
CA GLY A 93 5.48 30.32 4.35
C GLY A 93 4.68 30.12 5.64
N PHE A 94 4.44 28.88 6.08
CA PHE A 94 3.76 28.55 7.34
C PHE A 94 4.58 27.68 8.30
N TYR A 95 5.81 27.30 7.95
CA TYR A 95 6.67 26.46 8.79
C TYR A 95 8.01 27.14 9.04
N ASN A 96 8.35 27.31 10.32
CA ASN A 96 9.67 27.73 10.75
C ASN A 96 10.70 26.70 10.23
N THR A 97 11.59 27.15 9.34
CA THR A 97 12.58 26.31 8.64
C THR A 97 13.52 25.56 9.58
N GLN A 98 13.60 25.93 10.86
CA GLN A 98 14.35 25.19 11.88
C GLN A 98 13.78 23.79 12.22
N GLN A 99 12.50 23.51 11.94
CA GLN A 99 11.91 22.18 12.21
C GLN A 99 12.39 21.10 11.23
N PHE A 100 12.69 21.46 9.98
CA PHE A 100 13.17 20.49 8.98
C PHE A 100 14.69 20.24 9.08
N ALA A 101 15.46 21.17 9.65
CA ALA A 101 16.90 21.00 9.85
C ALA A 101 17.24 20.00 10.97
N ASN A 102 16.36 19.81 11.96
CA ASN A 102 16.60 18.95 13.12
C ASN A 102 16.04 17.53 12.97
N ALA A 103 15.37 17.20 11.86
CA ALA A 103 14.80 15.87 11.62
C ALA A 103 15.80 14.88 10.97
N GLY A 104 17.07 15.27 10.82
CA GLY A 104 18.11 14.53 10.10
C GLY A 104 19.33 14.10 10.92
N HIS A 105 19.17 13.86 12.23
CA HIS A 105 20.22 13.29 13.09
C HIS A 105 19.80 11.96 13.73
#